data_AF-A0A7V3F5U4-F1
#
_entry.id   AF-A0A7V3F5U4-F1
#
_cell.length_a   1.000
_cell.length_b   1.000
_cell.length_c   1.000
_cell.angle_alpha   90.00
_cell.angle_beta   90.00
_cell.angle_gamma   90.00
#
_symmetry.space_group_name_H-M   'P 1'
#
loop_
_entity.id
_entity.type
_entity.pdbx_description
1 polymer ?
#
loop_
_entity_poly.entity_id
_entity_poly.type
_entity_poly.pdbx_seq_one_letter_code
_entity_poly.pdbx_strand_id
1 'polypeptide(L)'
;MEIFWRFSKDFLGFCTGEAGMGKTTLVETFLAEIEREDALWIGRGQCLKHYGAGEAYLPVLEAVGRLCKESGRQALIALLARQAPTWLVQMPWLVDGAEFEALQRRVLGATRERMLREMAETIEALAAERPLVLVLEDLHWSDPSTIDLIALLARRREPARLLILATYRPAEAMLHSHPLQGVKHDLSLHGQCHELPLRLLTEHEVAEYLATRFSAVAVPVELTRFLH
;
A
#
# COMPACT_ATOMS: atom_id res chain seq x y z
N MET A 1 7.28 -13.20 -15.04
CA MET A 1 7.88 -11.98 -14.46
C MET A 1 7.92 -10.79 -15.41
N GLU A 2 7.97 -10.94 -16.75
CA GLU A 2 7.81 -9.82 -17.72
C GLU A 2 6.40 -9.19 -17.80
N ILE A 3 5.40 -9.75 -17.13
CA ILE A 3 3.99 -9.44 -17.39
C ILE A 3 3.54 -8.13 -16.73
N PHE A 4 4.06 -7.79 -15.54
CA PHE A 4 3.59 -6.60 -14.79
C PHE A 4 4.35 -5.32 -15.15
N TRP A 5 5.66 -5.39 -15.39
CA TRP A 5 6.43 -4.20 -15.79
C TRP A 5 6.19 -3.77 -17.24
N ARG A 6 5.47 -4.58 -18.03
CA ARG A 6 5.03 -4.21 -19.38
C ARG A 6 3.80 -3.29 -19.38
N PHE A 7 3.20 -3.03 -18.22
CA PHE A 7 2.19 -2.00 -18.07
C PHE A 7 2.89 -0.64 -18.00
N SER A 8 2.85 0.05 -19.14
CA SER A 8 3.21 1.46 -19.27
C SER A 8 2.21 2.38 -18.55
N LYS A 9 1.59 1.96 -17.42
CA LYS A 9 0.56 2.68 -16.66
C LYS A 9 0.56 2.26 -15.19
N ASP A 10 0.18 3.19 -14.32
CA ASP A 10 -0.09 2.94 -12.90
C ASP A 10 -1.08 1.80 -12.70
N PHE A 11 -0.80 0.92 -11.74
CA PHE A 11 -1.60 -0.28 -11.47
C PHE A 11 -2.06 -0.30 -10.01
N LEU A 12 -3.36 -0.35 -9.77
CA LEU A 12 -3.96 -0.56 -8.45
C LEU A 12 -4.56 -1.97 -8.36
N GLY A 13 -4.00 -2.81 -7.49
CA GLY A 13 -4.50 -4.15 -7.19
C GLY A 13 -5.13 -4.23 -5.81
N PHE A 14 -6.36 -4.72 -5.73
CA PHE A 14 -7.06 -5.04 -4.49
C PHE A 14 -7.01 -6.53 -4.21
N CYS A 15 -6.38 -6.94 -3.10
CA CYS A 15 -6.47 -8.29 -2.57
C CYS A 15 -7.60 -8.34 -1.53
N THR A 16 -8.68 -9.06 -1.85
CA THR A 16 -9.88 -9.11 -1.02
C THR A 16 -10.10 -10.47 -0.42
N GLY A 17 -10.74 -10.54 0.73
CA GLY A 17 -11.02 -11.79 1.43
C GLY A 17 -11.19 -11.55 2.93
N GLU A 18 -11.82 -12.50 3.62
CA GLU A 18 -12.05 -12.42 5.06
C GLU A 18 -10.77 -12.54 5.91
N ALA A 19 -10.90 -12.31 7.21
CA ALA A 19 -9.82 -12.50 8.17
C ALA A 19 -9.19 -13.90 8.03
N GLY A 20 -7.86 -13.98 8.05
CA GLY A 20 -7.15 -15.27 7.99
C GLY A 20 -7.03 -15.89 6.59
N MET A 21 -7.61 -15.32 5.53
CA MET A 21 -7.51 -15.83 4.15
C MET A 21 -6.12 -15.72 3.49
N GLY A 22 -5.08 -15.35 4.24
CA GLY A 22 -3.72 -15.25 3.71
C GLY A 22 -3.43 -14.03 2.80
N LYS A 23 -4.25 -12.97 2.84
CA LYS A 23 -4.02 -11.73 2.05
C LYS A 23 -2.61 -11.16 2.25
N THR A 24 -2.21 -10.95 3.50
CA THR A 24 -0.88 -10.46 3.89
C THR A 24 0.19 -11.44 3.42
N THR A 25 0.02 -12.74 3.66
CA THR A 25 0.97 -13.78 3.24
C THR A 25 1.18 -13.81 1.72
N LEU A 26 0.12 -13.65 0.93
CA LEU A 26 0.21 -13.58 -0.53
C LEU A 26 1.01 -12.35 -0.97
N VAL A 27 0.71 -11.20 -0.39
CA VAL A 27 1.44 -9.95 -0.67
C VAL A 27 2.90 -10.09 -0.27
N GLU A 28 3.21 -10.60 0.92
CA GLU A 28 4.58 -10.84 1.38
C GLU A 28 5.34 -11.81 0.48
N THR A 29 4.69 -12.90 0.04
CA THR A 29 5.30 -13.87 -0.87
C THR A 29 5.65 -13.22 -2.20
N PHE A 30 4.71 -12.46 -2.77
CA PHE A 30 4.95 -11.68 -4.00
C PHE A 30 6.10 -10.69 -3.83
N LEU A 31 6.13 -9.94 -2.73
CA LEU A 31 7.22 -8.98 -2.46
C LEU A 31 8.57 -9.67 -2.36
N ALA A 32 8.67 -10.82 -1.69
CA ALA A 32 9.90 -11.58 -1.56
C ALA A 32 10.42 -12.12 -2.91
N GLU A 33 9.53 -12.37 -3.88
CA GLU A 33 9.92 -12.75 -5.24
C GLU A 33 10.51 -11.58 -6.02
N ILE A 34 9.89 -10.38 -5.93
CA ILE A 34 10.34 -9.20 -6.69
C ILE A 34 11.51 -8.47 -6.04
N GLU A 35 11.65 -8.51 -4.70
CA GLU A 35 12.72 -7.85 -3.94
C GLU A 35 14.12 -8.37 -4.30
N ARG A 36 14.20 -9.50 -5.01
CA ARG A 36 15.46 -10.02 -5.56
C ARG A 36 16.02 -9.17 -6.71
N GLU A 37 15.28 -8.17 -7.19
CA GLU A 37 15.71 -7.20 -8.19
C GLU A 37 16.15 -5.89 -7.48
N ASP A 38 17.44 -5.53 -7.54
CA ASP A 38 18.06 -4.37 -6.84
C ASP A 38 17.55 -2.96 -7.28
N ALA A 39 16.46 -2.88 -8.05
CA ALA A 39 16.08 -1.70 -8.81
C ALA A 39 14.73 -1.10 -8.43
N LEU A 40 14.08 -1.52 -7.33
CA LEU A 40 12.72 -1.09 -6.97
C LEU A 40 12.61 -0.50 -5.57
N TRP A 41 11.62 0.38 -5.40
CA TRP A 41 11.22 0.93 -4.10
C TRP A 41 10.05 0.11 -3.54
N ILE A 42 10.08 -0.26 -2.25
CA ILE A 42 8.93 -0.89 -1.56
C ILE A 42 8.51 -0.05 -0.36
N GLY A 43 7.40 0.68 -0.49
CA GLY A 43 6.74 1.31 0.64
C GLY A 43 5.69 0.38 1.24
N ARG A 44 5.66 0.22 2.57
CA ARG A 44 4.63 -0.58 3.25
C ARG A 44 4.01 0.17 4.42
N GLY A 45 2.69 0.21 4.49
CA GLY A 45 1.95 0.74 5.63
C GLY A 45 0.68 -0.05 5.91
N GLN A 46 0.24 0.02 7.15
CA GLN A 46 -0.94 -0.71 7.62
C GLN A 46 -1.97 0.25 8.19
N CYS A 47 -3.23 0.09 7.78
CA CYS A 47 -4.32 0.80 8.42
C CYS A 47 -4.60 0.14 9.77
N LEU A 48 -4.68 0.96 10.82
CA LEU A 48 -4.98 0.48 12.16
C LEU A 48 -6.43 0.82 12.50
N LYS A 49 -7.14 -0.14 13.11
CA LYS A 49 -8.45 0.13 13.69
C LYS A 49 -8.29 1.12 14.83
N HIS A 50 -8.86 2.30 14.70
CA HIS A 50 -8.86 3.31 15.75
C HIS A 50 -10.30 3.61 16.17
N TYR A 51 -10.51 3.68 17.49
CA TYR A 51 -11.77 4.14 18.07
C TYR A 51 -11.66 5.67 18.24
N GLY A 52 -12.07 6.42 17.22
CA GLY A 52 -11.95 7.89 17.18
C GLY A 52 -11.57 8.38 15.79
N ALA A 53 -11.22 9.67 15.67
CA ALA A 53 -10.60 10.17 14.43
C ALA A 53 -9.22 9.53 14.28
N GLY A 54 -9.07 8.58 13.36
CA GLY A 54 -7.77 8.01 13.01
C GLY A 54 -6.83 9.08 12.47
N GLU A 55 -5.53 8.84 12.57
CA GLU A 55 -4.53 9.74 12.00
C GLU A 55 -4.64 9.72 10.47
N ALA A 56 -4.86 10.89 9.88
CA ALA A 56 -5.03 11.00 8.44
C ALA A 56 -3.75 10.56 7.72
N TYR A 57 -3.92 9.73 6.69
CA TYR A 57 -2.81 9.24 5.86
C TYR A 57 -1.78 8.35 6.56
N LEU A 58 -2.07 7.85 7.77
CA LEU A 58 -1.15 7.01 8.55
C LEU A 58 -0.44 5.91 7.72
N PRO A 59 -1.13 5.04 6.95
CA PRO A 59 -0.43 3.98 6.20
C PRO A 59 0.51 4.53 5.13
N VAL A 60 0.22 5.71 4.57
CA VAL A 60 1.11 6.36 3.59
C VAL A 60 2.31 6.99 4.30
N LEU A 61 2.11 7.62 5.45
CA LEU A 61 3.19 8.13 6.31
C LEU A 61 4.14 7.02 6.75
N GLU A 62 3.59 5.86 7.14
CA GLU A 62 4.39 4.68 7.49
C GLU A 62 5.21 4.18 6.29
N ALA A 63 4.59 4.05 5.12
CA ALA A 63 5.24 3.57 3.91
C ALA A 63 6.40 4.49 3.49
N VAL A 64 6.15 5.80 3.44
CA VAL A 64 7.19 6.80 3.11
C VAL A 64 8.26 6.85 4.19
N GLY A 65 7.87 6.79 5.47
CA GLY A 65 8.80 6.78 6.59
C GLY A 65 9.73 5.56 6.58
N ARG A 66 9.27 4.40 6.10
CA ARG A 66 10.10 3.19 5.90
C ARG A 66 11.04 3.35 4.71
N LEU A 67 10.56 3.85 3.56
CA LEU A 67 11.40 4.16 2.41
C LEU A 67 12.55 5.12 2.78
N CYS A 68 12.28 6.10 3.65
CA CYS A 68 13.31 7.02 4.16
C CYS A 68 14.34 6.36 5.09
N LYS A 69 14.11 5.15 5.60
CA LYS A 69 15.06 4.40 6.45
C LYS A 69 15.95 3.46 5.63
N GLU A 70 15.55 3.12 4.41
CA GLU A 70 16.28 2.25 3.49
C GLU A 70 17.37 3.02 2.70
N SER A 71 18.17 2.29 1.92
CA SER A 71 19.26 2.87 1.12
C SER A 71 18.75 3.98 0.18
N GLY A 72 19.34 5.18 0.23
CA GLY A 72 18.86 6.35 -0.52
C GLY A 72 18.14 7.43 0.32
N ARG A 73 18.04 7.23 1.65
CA ARG A 73 17.49 8.17 2.65
C ARG A 73 17.61 9.65 2.31
N GLN A 74 18.82 10.15 2.05
CA GLN A 74 19.05 11.59 1.90
C GLN A 74 18.43 12.16 0.63
N ALA A 75 18.42 11.41 -0.47
CA ALA A 75 17.82 11.86 -1.72
C ALA A 75 16.29 11.95 -1.59
N LEU A 76 15.67 10.95 -0.96
CA LEU A 76 14.22 10.95 -0.72
C LEU A 76 13.80 12.05 0.27
N ILE A 77 14.53 12.25 1.37
CA ILE A 77 14.24 13.34 2.32
C ILE A 77 14.39 14.71 1.62
N ALA A 78 15.43 14.89 0.80
CA ALA A 78 15.60 16.12 0.03
C ALA A 78 14.47 16.33 -1.00
N LEU A 79 13.99 15.25 -1.64
CA LEU A 79 12.84 15.28 -2.53
C LEU A 79 11.58 15.71 -1.78
N LEU A 80 11.30 15.10 -0.63
CA LEU A 80 10.16 15.45 0.24
C LEU A 80 10.24 16.89 0.73
N ALA A 81 11.42 17.36 1.16
CA ALA A 81 11.60 18.75 1.59
C ALA A 81 11.30 19.74 0.45
N ARG A 82 11.59 19.36 -0.80
CA ARG A 82 11.34 20.19 -1.97
C ARG A 82 9.87 20.13 -2.43
N GLN A 83 9.33 18.94 -2.62
CA GLN A 83 8.05 18.67 -3.27
C GLN A 83 6.88 18.45 -2.30
N ALA A 84 7.14 17.84 -1.14
CA ALA A 84 6.10 17.53 -0.15
C ALA A 84 6.42 17.99 1.28
N PRO A 85 6.71 19.29 1.49
CA PRO A 85 6.98 19.81 2.83
C PRO A 85 5.81 19.61 3.80
N THR A 86 4.55 19.56 3.34
CA THR A 86 3.40 19.31 4.23
C THR A 86 3.34 17.89 4.75
N TRP A 87 4.03 16.95 4.08
CA TRP A 87 4.17 15.57 4.53
C TRP A 87 5.41 15.37 5.38
N LEU A 88 6.53 15.99 5.00
CA LEU A 88 7.77 15.88 5.77
C LEU A 88 7.60 16.40 7.20
N VAL A 89 6.79 17.45 7.40
CA VAL A 89 6.47 17.98 8.74
C VAL A 89 5.68 16.98 9.61
N GLN A 90 5.00 15.99 9.02
CA GLN A 90 4.32 14.93 9.79
C GLN A 90 5.29 13.84 10.25
N MET A 91 6.55 13.89 9.81
CA MET A 91 7.59 12.93 10.16
C MET A 91 8.82 13.65 10.77
N PRO A 92 8.65 14.34 11.92
CA PRO A 92 9.70 15.15 12.53
C PRO A 92 11.01 14.39 12.82
N TRP A 93 10.94 13.06 13.01
CA TRP A 93 12.11 12.21 13.26
C TRP A 93 13.03 12.03 12.04
N LEU A 94 12.66 12.51 10.84
CA LEU A 94 13.47 12.42 9.63
C LEU A 94 14.45 13.58 9.46
N VAL A 95 14.21 14.70 10.13
CA VAL A 95 14.93 15.97 10.00
C VAL A 95 15.44 16.45 11.36
N ASP A 96 16.36 17.40 11.38
CA ASP A 96 16.78 18.03 12.64
C ASP A 96 15.79 19.11 13.11
N GLY A 97 16.02 19.64 14.33
CA GLY A 97 15.11 20.63 14.92
C GLY A 97 15.04 21.95 14.16
N ALA A 98 16.15 22.43 13.59
CA ALA A 98 16.18 23.70 12.87
C ALA A 98 15.47 23.58 11.50
N GLU A 99 15.70 22.45 10.80
CA GLU A 99 14.99 22.09 9.58
C GLU A 99 13.49 21.94 9.83
N PHE A 100 13.10 21.27 10.93
CA PHE A 100 11.71 21.10 11.31
C PHE A 100 10.99 22.43 11.54
N GLU A 101 11.59 23.36 12.29
CA GLU A 101 11.02 24.71 12.50
C GLU A 101 10.88 25.50 11.19
N ALA A 102 11.83 25.36 10.27
CA ALA A 102 11.75 25.97 8.95
C ALA A 102 10.61 25.37 8.10
N LEU A 103 10.45 24.05 8.15
CA LEU A 103 9.34 23.35 7.49
C LEU A 103 7.99 23.79 8.04
N GLN A 104 7.82 23.82 9.36
CA GLN A 104 6.60 24.28 10.02
C GLN A 104 6.18 25.67 9.54
N ARG A 105 7.12 26.62 9.45
CA ARG A 105 6.85 27.97 8.93
C ARG A 105 6.44 27.96 7.45
N ARG A 106 7.05 27.12 6.62
CA ARG A 106 6.76 27.02 5.17
C ARG A 106 5.39 26.41 4.86
N VAL A 107 4.85 25.60 5.77
CA VAL A 107 3.56 24.90 5.58
C VAL A 107 2.41 25.58 6.31
N LEU A 108 2.64 26.71 6.99
CA LEU A 108 1.57 27.51 7.59
C LEU A 108 0.49 27.85 6.57
N GLY A 109 -0.76 27.54 6.90
CA GLY A 109 -1.91 27.75 6.02
C GLY A 109 -1.99 26.79 4.82
N ALA A 110 -1.20 25.70 4.79
CA ALA A 110 -1.33 24.68 3.76
C ALA A 110 -2.70 24.00 3.84
N THR A 111 -3.29 23.72 2.66
CA THR A 111 -4.58 23.05 2.57
C THR A 111 -4.42 21.55 2.35
N ARG A 112 -5.50 20.80 2.56
CA ARG A 112 -5.57 19.37 2.28
C ARG A 112 -5.31 19.06 0.81
N GLU A 113 -5.82 19.87 -0.11
CA GLU A 113 -5.64 19.70 -1.56
C GLU A 113 -4.19 19.90 -1.96
N ARG A 114 -3.50 20.88 -1.34
CA ARG A 114 -2.06 21.05 -1.50
C ARG A 114 -1.32 19.79 -1.03
N MET A 115 -1.64 19.30 0.17
CA MET A 115 -1.03 18.09 0.72
C MET A 115 -1.24 16.88 -0.20
N LEU A 116 -2.46 16.63 -0.69
CA LEU A 116 -2.74 15.55 -1.65
C LEU A 116 -1.90 15.66 -2.93
N ARG A 117 -1.81 16.87 -3.49
CA ARG A 117 -1.04 17.12 -4.72
C ARG A 117 0.46 16.88 -4.50
N GLU A 118 1.01 17.41 -3.41
CA GLU A 118 2.42 17.27 -3.03
C GLU A 118 2.87 15.80 -2.97
N MET A 119 2.09 14.94 -2.33
CA MET A 119 2.43 13.51 -2.24
C MET A 119 2.25 12.79 -3.57
N ALA A 120 1.20 13.09 -4.31
CA ALA A 120 1.00 12.46 -5.61
C ALA A 120 2.14 12.80 -6.59
N GLU A 121 2.59 14.06 -6.63
CA GLU A 121 3.77 14.47 -7.42
C GLU A 121 5.07 13.79 -6.93
N THR A 122 5.23 13.61 -5.62
CA THR A 122 6.40 12.93 -5.05
C THR A 122 6.43 11.45 -5.44
N ILE A 123 5.30 10.75 -5.34
CA ILE A 123 5.18 9.33 -5.71
C ILE A 123 5.49 9.14 -7.20
N GLU A 124 4.99 10.02 -8.06
CA GLU A 124 5.33 10.00 -9.49
C GLU A 124 6.81 10.23 -9.74
N ALA A 125 7.42 11.20 -9.08
CA ALA A 125 8.85 11.47 -9.22
C ALA A 125 9.70 10.25 -8.81
N LEU A 126 9.29 9.54 -7.75
CA LEU A 126 9.95 8.30 -7.33
C LEU A 126 9.77 7.18 -8.36
N ALA A 127 8.53 6.95 -8.81
CA ALA A 127 8.19 5.95 -9.82
C ALA A 127 8.86 6.22 -11.19
N ALA A 128 9.13 7.49 -11.49
CA ALA A 128 9.86 7.91 -12.69
C ALA A 128 11.36 7.57 -12.60
N GLU A 129 11.98 7.58 -11.43
CA GLU A 129 13.39 7.18 -11.25
C GLU A 129 13.53 5.66 -11.25
N ARG A 130 12.71 4.97 -10.44
CA ARG A 130 12.71 3.52 -10.27
C ARG A 130 11.29 3.02 -10.03
N PRO A 131 10.94 1.80 -10.45
CA PRO A 131 9.63 1.27 -10.13
C PRO A 131 9.33 1.28 -8.63
N LEU A 132 8.11 1.66 -8.27
CA LEU A 132 7.66 1.80 -6.89
C LEU A 132 6.46 0.88 -6.62
N VAL A 133 6.59 0.04 -5.60
CA VAL A 133 5.51 -0.77 -5.06
C VAL A 133 5.08 -0.18 -3.72
N LEU A 134 3.83 0.26 -3.64
CA LEU A 134 3.22 0.76 -2.41
C LEU A 134 2.21 -0.26 -1.89
N VAL A 135 2.45 -0.80 -0.71
CA VAL A 135 1.60 -1.79 -0.06
C VAL A 135 0.83 -1.13 1.07
N LEU A 136 -0.50 -1.15 0.97
CA LEU A 136 -1.41 -0.56 1.95
C LEU A 136 -2.33 -1.65 2.49
N GLU A 137 -2.09 -2.07 3.73
CA GLU A 137 -2.85 -3.16 4.33
C GLU A 137 -4.08 -2.69 5.09
N ASP A 138 -5.11 -3.54 5.10
CA ASP A 138 -6.34 -3.38 5.86
C ASP A 138 -7.10 -2.07 5.56
N LEU A 139 -7.21 -1.66 4.29
CA LEU A 139 -7.88 -0.39 3.88
C LEU A 139 -9.34 -0.23 4.36
N HIS A 140 -9.98 -1.29 4.81
CA HIS A 140 -11.30 -1.20 5.46
C HIS A 140 -11.26 -0.45 6.82
N TRP A 141 -10.06 -0.22 7.37
CA TRP A 141 -9.81 0.60 8.56
C TRP A 141 -9.13 1.94 8.24
N SER A 142 -8.95 2.28 6.97
CA SER A 142 -8.30 3.54 6.60
C SER A 142 -9.16 4.76 6.92
N ASP A 143 -8.54 5.93 7.05
CA ASP A 143 -9.28 7.18 7.08
C ASP A 143 -9.73 7.60 5.66
N PRO A 144 -10.79 8.43 5.52
CA PRO A 144 -11.25 8.90 4.21
C PRO A 144 -10.19 9.64 3.39
N SER A 145 -9.20 10.28 4.03
CA SER A 145 -8.16 11.01 3.30
C SER A 145 -7.14 10.08 2.66
N THR A 146 -6.79 8.97 3.30
CA THR A 146 -6.02 7.91 2.64
C THR A 146 -6.73 7.43 1.37
N ILE A 147 -8.04 7.23 1.42
CA ILE A 147 -8.84 6.80 0.25
C ILE A 147 -8.82 7.85 -0.86
N ASP A 148 -8.95 9.14 -0.52
CA ASP A 148 -8.87 10.23 -1.50
C ASP A 148 -7.50 10.28 -2.21
N LEU A 149 -6.41 10.04 -1.48
CA LEU A 149 -5.07 9.96 -2.07
C LEU A 149 -4.93 8.77 -3.02
N ILE A 150 -5.40 7.58 -2.62
CA ILE A 150 -5.37 6.39 -3.49
C ILE A 150 -6.20 6.64 -4.75
N ALA A 151 -7.38 7.24 -4.61
CA ALA A 151 -8.22 7.61 -5.75
C ALA A 151 -7.53 8.62 -6.68
N LEU A 152 -6.83 9.61 -6.11
CA LEU A 152 -6.08 10.59 -6.89
C LEU A 152 -4.96 9.91 -7.70
N LEU A 153 -4.19 9.02 -7.07
CA LEU A 153 -3.11 8.27 -7.72
C LEU A 153 -3.64 7.35 -8.83
N ALA A 154 -4.67 6.55 -8.54
CA ALA A 154 -5.24 5.60 -9.50
C ALA A 154 -5.88 6.27 -10.72
N ARG A 155 -6.33 7.53 -10.59
CA ARG A 155 -6.94 8.28 -11.70
C ARG A 155 -5.93 8.95 -12.62
N ARG A 156 -4.65 8.99 -12.26
CA ARG A 156 -3.64 9.66 -13.07
C ARG A 156 -3.45 8.92 -14.39
N ARG A 157 -3.18 9.69 -15.44
CA ARG A 157 -3.07 9.19 -16.82
C ARG A 157 -1.63 9.10 -17.29
N GLU A 158 -0.72 9.74 -16.58
CA GLU A 158 0.69 9.71 -16.92
C GLU A 158 1.25 8.33 -16.57
N PRO A 159 2.06 7.74 -17.45
CA PRO A 159 2.62 6.41 -17.22
C PRO A 159 3.71 6.50 -16.14
N ALA A 160 3.38 6.20 -14.88
CA ALA A 160 4.37 5.96 -13.85
C ALA A 160 4.56 4.45 -13.63
N ARG A 161 5.75 4.06 -13.17
CA ARG A 161 6.08 2.67 -12.84
C ARG A 161 5.62 2.37 -11.41
N LEU A 162 4.35 2.66 -11.13
CA LEU A 162 3.73 2.57 -9.81
C LEU A 162 2.78 1.37 -9.73
N LEU A 163 3.00 0.53 -8.72
CA LEU A 163 2.11 -0.55 -8.33
C LEU A 163 1.60 -0.28 -6.91
N ILE A 164 0.29 -0.07 -6.75
CA ILE A 164 -0.35 0.00 -5.43
C ILE A 164 -1.02 -1.36 -5.17
N LEU A 165 -0.59 -2.05 -4.11
CA LEU A 165 -1.22 -3.27 -3.60
C LEU A 165 -1.98 -2.95 -2.32
N ALA A 166 -3.29 -3.11 -2.38
CA ALA A 166 -4.18 -2.81 -1.28
C ALA A 166 -4.88 -4.07 -0.77
N THR A 167 -4.86 -4.32 0.55
CA THR A 167 -5.66 -5.41 1.14
C THR A 167 -6.88 -4.85 1.84
N TYR A 168 -8.04 -5.49 1.71
CA TYR A 168 -9.21 -5.13 2.52
C TYR A 168 -10.23 -6.26 2.65
N ARG A 169 -11.16 -6.10 3.59
CA ARG A 169 -12.26 -7.03 3.85
C ARG A 169 -13.56 -6.42 3.33
N PRO A 170 -14.20 -6.99 2.29
CA PRO A 170 -15.43 -6.44 1.73
C PRO A 170 -16.56 -6.32 2.76
N ALA A 171 -16.76 -7.33 3.60
CA ALA A 171 -17.82 -7.35 4.61
C ALA A 171 -17.68 -6.19 5.62
N GLU A 172 -16.48 -5.95 6.15
CA GLU A 172 -16.19 -4.84 7.07
C GLU A 172 -16.41 -3.48 6.41
N ALA A 173 -15.93 -3.32 5.16
CA ALA A 173 -16.14 -2.08 4.42
C ALA A 173 -17.64 -1.80 4.17
N MET A 174 -18.45 -2.85 3.96
CA MET A 174 -19.91 -2.73 3.79
C MET A 174 -20.58 -2.35 5.09
N LEU A 175 -20.25 -3.05 6.17
CA LEU A 175 -20.84 -2.86 7.49
C LEU A 175 -20.68 -1.42 7.99
N HIS A 176 -19.54 -0.80 7.67
CA HIS A 176 -19.21 0.55 8.10
C HIS A 176 -19.46 1.65 7.06
N SER A 177 -20.11 1.32 5.92
CA SER A 177 -20.36 2.27 4.81
C SER A 177 -19.08 3.01 4.39
N HIS A 178 -17.95 2.29 4.34
CA HIS A 178 -16.63 2.87 4.18
C HIS A 178 -16.45 3.47 2.77
N PRO A 179 -15.85 4.67 2.60
CA PRO A 179 -15.75 5.37 1.30
C PRO A 179 -14.98 4.58 0.23
N LEU A 180 -14.12 3.64 0.65
CA LEU A 180 -13.43 2.68 -0.23
C LEU A 180 -14.38 2.00 -1.22
N GLN A 181 -15.64 1.74 -0.85
CA GLN A 181 -16.57 1.06 -1.75
C GLN A 181 -16.92 1.89 -2.99
N GLY A 182 -17.26 3.17 -2.77
CA GLY A 182 -17.59 4.07 -3.86
C GLY A 182 -16.39 4.27 -4.77
N VAL A 183 -15.20 4.49 -4.19
CA VAL A 183 -13.96 4.64 -4.95
C VAL A 183 -13.62 3.36 -5.72
N LYS A 184 -13.67 2.19 -5.09
CA LYS A 184 -13.37 0.91 -5.76
C LYS A 184 -14.33 0.66 -6.92
N HIS A 185 -15.63 0.91 -6.72
CA HIS A 185 -16.63 0.77 -7.76
C HIS A 185 -16.34 1.68 -8.96
N ASP A 186 -16.09 2.97 -8.71
CA ASP A 186 -15.77 3.95 -9.75
C ASP A 186 -14.48 3.60 -10.52
N LEU A 187 -13.41 3.23 -9.81
CA LEU A 187 -12.16 2.80 -10.43
C LEU A 187 -12.34 1.52 -11.25
N SER A 188 -13.18 0.59 -10.80
CA SER A 188 -13.50 -0.65 -11.54
C SER A 188 -14.24 -0.33 -12.84
N LEU A 189 -15.21 0.59 -12.81
CA LEU A 189 -15.95 1.03 -14.00
C LEU A 189 -15.04 1.64 -15.07
N HIS A 190 -13.96 2.30 -14.64
CA HIS A 190 -12.98 2.93 -15.52
C HIS A 190 -11.77 2.03 -15.86
N GLY A 191 -11.73 0.79 -15.37
CA GLY A 191 -10.61 -0.12 -15.58
C GLY A 191 -9.29 0.36 -14.95
N GLN A 192 -9.39 1.14 -13.87
CA GLN A 192 -8.27 1.73 -13.12
C GLN A 192 -7.88 0.92 -11.88
N CYS A 193 -8.53 -0.22 -11.64
CA CYS A 193 -8.14 -1.17 -10.61
C CYS A 193 -8.43 -2.61 -11.03
N HIS A 194 -7.72 -3.54 -10.40
CA HIS A 194 -7.92 -4.98 -10.53
C HIS A 194 -8.22 -5.56 -9.15
N GLU A 195 -9.17 -6.50 -9.07
CA GLU A 195 -9.49 -7.20 -7.84
C GLU A 195 -9.05 -8.67 -7.94
N LEU A 196 -8.34 -9.12 -6.91
CA LEU A 196 -7.96 -10.51 -6.69
C LEU A 196 -8.68 -11.01 -5.43
N PRO A 197 -9.86 -11.65 -5.58
CA PRO A 197 -10.57 -12.23 -4.45
C PRO A 197 -9.88 -13.51 -3.99
N LEU A 198 -9.45 -13.54 -2.74
CA LEU A 198 -8.99 -14.74 -2.06
C LEU A 198 -10.19 -15.51 -1.51
N ARG A 199 -10.29 -16.75 -1.97
CA ARG A 199 -11.21 -17.75 -1.43
C ARG A 199 -10.48 -18.62 -0.42
N LEU A 200 -11.25 -19.27 0.46
CA LEU A 200 -10.71 -20.36 1.27
C LEU A 200 -10.04 -21.37 0.35
N LEU A 201 -8.87 -21.84 0.78
CA LEU A 201 -8.25 -23.00 0.17
C LEU A 201 -9.23 -24.17 0.34
N THR A 202 -9.51 -24.85 -0.76
CA THR A 202 -10.23 -26.11 -0.69
C THR A 202 -9.39 -27.14 0.08
N GLU A 203 -10.01 -28.18 0.65
CA GLU A 203 -9.30 -29.25 1.36
C GLU A 203 -8.14 -29.83 0.53
N HIS A 204 -8.32 -29.90 -0.80
CA HIS A 204 -7.28 -30.33 -1.74
C HIS A 204 -6.10 -29.36 -1.84
N GLU A 205 -6.36 -28.06 -1.94
CA GLU A 205 -5.33 -27.02 -1.98
C GLU A 205 -4.61 -26.87 -0.64
N VAL A 206 -5.30 -27.12 0.49
CA VAL A 206 -4.67 -27.21 1.81
C VAL A 206 -3.72 -28.40 1.88
N ALA A 207 -4.14 -29.58 1.39
CA ALA A 207 -3.29 -30.76 1.35
C ALA A 207 -2.04 -30.55 0.47
N GLU A 208 -2.20 -29.90 -0.68
CA GLU A 208 -1.10 -29.57 -1.60
C GLU A 208 -0.14 -28.52 -0.98
N TYR A 209 -0.67 -27.50 -0.32
CA TYR A 209 0.12 -26.51 0.42
C TYR A 209 0.93 -27.17 1.55
N LEU A 210 0.31 -28.05 2.33
CA LEU A 210 0.96 -28.76 3.41
C LEU A 210 2.08 -29.68 2.89
N ALA A 211 1.84 -30.41 1.80
CA ALA A 211 2.84 -31.26 1.16
C ALA A 211 4.03 -30.46 0.61
N THR A 212 3.78 -29.27 0.06
CA THR A 212 4.82 -28.39 -0.49
C THR A 212 5.63 -27.71 0.60
N ARG A 213 4.96 -27.24 1.67
CA ARG A 213 5.59 -26.47 2.76
C ARG A 213 6.30 -27.34 3.80
N PHE A 214 5.84 -28.57 4.00
CA PHE A 214 6.34 -29.54 4.98
C PHE A 214 6.86 -30.82 4.32
N SER A 215 7.56 -30.71 3.19
CA SER A 215 8.09 -31.85 2.43
C SER A 215 9.00 -32.82 3.22
N ALA A 216 9.43 -32.45 4.43
CA ALA A 216 10.22 -33.28 5.34
C ALA A 216 9.42 -33.95 6.49
N VAL A 217 8.12 -33.67 6.65
CA VAL A 217 7.28 -34.24 7.70
C VAL A 217 5.96 -34.70 7.08
N ALA A 218 5.64 -36.00 7.19
CA ALA A 218 4.35 -36.51 6.74
C ALA A 218 3.22 -35.83 7.53
N VAL A 219 2.47 -34.95 6.87
CA VAL A 219 1.35 -34.25 7.50
C VAL A 219 0.15 -35.22 7.56
N PRO A 220 -0.38 -35.55 8.75
CA PRO A 220 -1.50 -36.47 8.89
C PRO A 220 -2.75 -35.93 8.19
N VAL A 221 -3.51 -36.80 7.52
CA VAL A 221 -4.75 -36.43 6.81
C VAL A 221 -5.78 -35.85 7.78
N GLU A 222 -5.75 -36.26 9.05
CA GLU A 222 -6.60 -35.73 10.11
C GLU A 222 -6.36 -34.22 10.36
N LEU A 223 -5.13 -33.72 10.16
CA LEU A 223 -4.80 -32.31 10.37
C LEU A 223 -5.40 -31.43 9.25
N THR A 224 -5.49 -31.96 8.03
CA THR A 224 -6.05 -31.24 6.87
C THR A 224 -7.56 -31.05 7.04
N ARG A 225 -8.26 -32.07 7.56
CA ARG A 225 -9.69 -32.00 7.92
C ARG A 225 -10.00 -31.12 9.12
N PHE A 226 -9.03 -30.90 10.01
CA PHE A 226 -9.21 -30.05 11.19
C PHE A 226 -9.02 -28.55 10.88
N LEU A 227 -8.30 -28.21 9.80
CA LEU A 227 -8.00 -26.84 9.40
C LEU A 227 -9.01 -26.23 8.42
N HIS A 228 -9.93 -27.02 7.86
CA HIS A 228 -11.04 -26.60 7.02
C HIS A 228 -12.35 -26.62 7.80
#